data_AF-A0A3C8C657-F1
#
_entry.id   AF-A0A3C8C657-F1
#
_cell.length_a   1.000
_cell.length_b   1.000
_cell.length_c   1.000
_cell.angle_alpha   90.00
_cell.angle_beta   90.00
_cell.angle_gamma   90.00
#
_symmetry.space_group_name_H-M   'P 1'
#
loop_
_entity.id
_entity.type
_entity.pdbx_description
1 polymer ?
#
loop_
_entity_poly.entity_id
_entity_poly.type
_entity_poly.pdbx_seq_one_letter_code
_entity_poly.pdbx_strand_id
1 'polypeptide(L)'
;MFTNNYHGQQRPVRRRARDLAQNIEDAIVRLGVGAVLELCYTVELPNSIKVPQTFGKTRYWKHGLAVAILSRELGSKVLTDKEELDSCYLAGLVHDIGLLVYDYLVPEQFDQFLATTDFNDPDQPLEALEKNFFGISRSELGAAYLKEWWPVSPKIVEAT
;
A
#
# COMPACT_ATOMS: atom_id res chain seq x y z
N MET A 1 6.74 57.27 -44.31
CA MET A 1 6.62 56.13 -45.24
C MET A 1 7.72 55.15 -44.85
N PHE A 2 7.34 54.01 -44.25
CA PHE A 2 8.07 52.74 -44.08
C PHE A 2 7.41 51.99 -42.92
N THR A 3 6.37 51.25 -43.27
CA THR A 3 5.74 50.19 -42.47
C THR A 3 6.66 48.97 -42.48
N ASN A 4 7.00 48.40 -41.33
CA ASN A 4 7.23 46.95 -41.30
C ASN A 4 6.92 46.32 -39.93
N ASN A 5 5.79 45.62 -39.93
CA ASN A 5 5.34 44.52 -39.10
C ASN A 5 6.41 43.80 -38.25
N TYR A 6 6.27 43.89 -36.93
CA TYR A 6 6.62 42.79 -36.04
C TYR A 6 5.34 42.14 -35.54
N HIS A 7 4.76 41.29 -36.40
CA HIS A 7 3.75 40.32 -35.98
C HIS A 7 4.41 39.28 -35.08
N GLY A 8 3.72 38.98 -33.98
CA GLY A 8 4.15 38.01 -32.99
C GLY A 8 4.37 36.61 -33.57
N GLN A 9 5.38 35.94 -33.04
CA GLN A 9 5.40 34.49 -32.91
C GLN A 9 5.77 34.17 -31.47
N GLN A 10 4.77 34.25 -30.58
CA GLN A 10 4.81 33.44 -29.38
C GLN A 10 4.73 31.98 -29.85
N ARG A 11 5.85 31.26 -29.76
CA ARG A 11 5.85 29.81 -29.95
C ARG A 11 4.89 29.23 -28.92
N PRO A 12 3.86 28.46 -29.30
CA PRO A 12 3.01 27.83 -28.31
C PRO A 12 3.90 26.85 -27.54
N VAL A 13 4.13 27.16 -26.27
CA VAL A 13 4.63 26.18 -25.31
C VAL A 13 3.60 25.06 -25.33
N ARG A 14 3.96 23.95 -25.98
CA ARG A 14 3.13 22.76 -26.09
C ARG A 14 3.03 22.14 -24.70
N ARG A 15 2.23 22.75 -23.82
CA ARG A 15 1.68 22.05 -22.66
C ARG A 15 0.91 20.89 -23.27
N ARG A 16 1.43 19.67 -23.14
CA ARG A 16 0.60 18.47 -23.34
C ARG A 16 -0.60 18.70 -22.42
N ALA A 17 -1.74 19.07 -22.98
CA ALA A 17 -3.00 18.82 -22.32
C ALA A 17 -2.92 17.34 -21.96
N ARG A 18 -2.87 17.02 -20.67
CA ARG A 18 -3.07 15.65 -20.24
C ARG A 18 -4.49 15.34 -20.66
N ASP A 19 -4.66 14.70 -21.81
CA ASP A 19 -5.97 14.24 -22.26
C ASP A 19 -6.58 13.48 -21.08
N LEU A 20 -7.68 14.01 -20.53
CA LEU A 20 -8.35 13.42 -19.39
C LEU A 20 -8.94 12.09 -19.84
N ALA A 21 -8.74 11.03 -19.05
CA ALA A 21 -9.38 9.77 -19.34
C ALA A 21 -10.91 9.96 -19.32
N GLN A 22 -11.59 9.56 -20.40
CA GLN A 22 -13.03 9.81 -20.55
C GLN A 22 -13.90 8.64 -20.03
N ASN A 23 -13.31 7.46 -19.87
CA ASN A 23 -13.94 6.26 -19.34
C ASN A 23 -12.90 5.34 -18.67
N ILE A 24 -13.37 4.27 -18.01
CA ILE A 24 -12.53 3.35 -17.25
C ILE A 24 -11.59 2.58 -18.17
N GLU A 25 -12.04 2.20 -19.37
CA GLU A 25 -11.20 1.51 -20.35
C GLU A 25 -10.03 2.39 -20.80
N ASP A 26 -10.28 3.66 -21.09
CA ASP A 26 -9.27 4.66 -21.46
C ASP A 26 -8.31 4.92 -20.28
N ALA A 27 -8.81 4.94 -19.04
CA ALA A 27 -7.97 5.04 -17.85
C ALA A 27 -7.06 3.80 -17.68
N ILE A 28 -7.59 2.60 -17.87
CA ILE A 28 -6.83 1.33 -17.80
C ILE A 28 -5.76 1.28 -18.89
N VAL A 29 -6.07 1.69 -20.12
CA VAL A 29 -5.10 1.72 -21.23
C VAL A 29 -3.97 2.71 -20.95
N ARG A 30 -4.28 3.87 -20.36
CA ARG A 30 -3.31 4.94 -20.07
C ARG A 30 -2.44 4.66 -18.85
N LEU A 31 -3.03 4.16 -17.77
CA LEU A 31 -2.35 3.88 -16.50
C LEU A 31 -1.73 2.48 -16.47
N GLY A 32 -2.31 1.56 -17.24
CA GLY A 32 -2.05 0.13 -17.13
C GLY A 32 -2.86 -0.52 -16.01
N VAL A 33 -3.20 -1.80 -16.19
CA VAL A 33 -4.01 -2.59 -15.24
C VAL A 33 -3.41 -2.58 -13.83
N GLY A 34 -2.08 -2.72 -13.70
CA GLY A 34 -1.37 -2.69 -12.42
C GLY A 34 -1.67 -1.44 -11.59
N ALA A 35 -1.49 -0.24 -12.17
CA ALA A 35 -1.73 1.01 -11.46
C ALA A 35 -3.21 1.22 -11.06
N VAL A 36 -4.14 0.70 -11.86
CA VAL A 36 -5.57 0.72 -11.51
C VAL A 36 -5.86 -0.24 -10.35
N LEU A 37 -5.27 -1.44 -10.35
CA LEU A 37 -5.39 -2.38 -9.22
C LEU A 37 -4.77 -1.82 -7.95
N GLU A 38 -3.60 -1.19 -8.01
CA GLU A 38 -2.95 -0.51 -6.88
C GLU A 38 -3.88 0.55 -6.26
N LEU A 39 -4.54 1.36 -7.10
CA LEU A 39 -5.52 2.35 -6.65
C LEU A 39 -6.75 1.69 -6.03
N CYS A 40 -7.31 0.66 -6.67
CA CYS A 40 -8.44 -0.09 -6.12
C CYS A 40 -8.10 -0.68 -4.75
N TYR A 41 -6.94 -1.32 -4.59
CA TYR A 41 -6.51 -1.86 -3.30
C TYR A 41 -6.33 -0.76 -2.26
N THR A 42 -5.68 0.34 -2.61
CA THR A 42 -5.44 1.45 -1.68
C THR A 42 -6.74 2.09 -1.20
N VAL A 43 -7.77 2.15 -2.05
CA VAL A 43 -9.06 2.78 -1.73
C VAL A 43 -10.02 1.80 -1.05
N GLU A 44 -10.10 0.55 -1.51
CA GLU A 44 -11.11 -0.42 -1.08
C GLU A 44 -10.70 -1.23 0.16
N LEU A 45 -9.40 -1.56 0.32
CA LEU A 45 -8.97 -2.35 1.49
C LEU A 45 -9.24 -1.68 2.84
N PRO A 46 -9.07 -0.36 2.99
CA PRO A 46 -9.50 0.33 4.20
C PRO A 46 -10.99 0.18 4.52
N ASN A 47 -11.82 0.05 3.49
CA ASN A 47 -13.28 0.01 3.61
C ASN A 47 -13.81 -1.42 3.78
N SER A 48 -13.11 -2.42 3.22
CA SER A 48 -13.51 -3.84 3.33
C SER A 48 -13.28 -4.38 4.75
N ILE A 49 -12.28 -3.84 5.47
CA ILE A 49 -11.94 -4.28 6.82
C ILE A 49 -12.66 -3.40 7.86
N LYS A 50 -13.78 -3.91 8.38
CA LYS A 50 -14.55 -3.28 9.46
C LYS A 50 -13.89 -3.49 10.83
N VAL A 51 -12.71 -2.92 11.02
CA VAL A 51 -12.03 -2.88 12.31
C VAL A 51 -12.68 -1.86 13.28
N PRO A 52 -12.63 -2.04 14.60
CA PRO A 52 -12.96 -0.99 15.56
C PRO A 52 -12.08 0.26 15.35
N GLN A 53 -12.51 1.42 15.85
CA GLN A 53 -11.80 2.71 15.64
C GLN A 53 -10.59 2.89 16.57
N THR A 54 -10.26 1.89 17.39
CA THR A 54 -9.23 1.97 18.43
C THR A 54 -7.83 1.97 17.84
N PHE A 55 -7.57 1.12 16.85
CA PHE A 55 -6.32 1.19 16.10
C PHE A 55 -6.37 2.36 15.12
N GLY A 56 -5.36 3.23 15.12
CA GLY A 56 -5.28 4.42 14.27
C GLY A 56 -5.22 4.09 12.77
N LYS A 57 -6.36 3.72 12.17
CA LYS A 57 -6.49 3.19 10.79
C LYS A 57 -5.83 4.08 9.77
N THR A 58 -5.99 5.40 9.90
CA THR A 58 -5.37 6.37 9.00
C THR A 58 -3.83 6.29 9.05
N ARG A 59 -3.25 6.10 10.24
CA ARG A 59 -1.80 5.95 10.38
C ARG A 59 -1.33 4.62 9.79
N TYR A 60 -2.08 3.54 10.03
CA TYR A 60 -1.81 2.23 9.44
C TYR A 60 -1.80 2.30 7.90
N TRP A 61 -2.87 2.81 7.29
CA TRP A 61 -2.96 2.88 5.83
C TRP A 61 -1.93 3.82 5.20
N LYS A 62 -1.60 4.93 5.88
CA LYS A 62 -0.49 5.79 5.47
C LYS A 62 0.85 5.07 5.52
N HIS A 63 1.09 4.27 6.55
CA HIS A 63 2.30 3.47 6.67
C HIS A 63 2.37 2.41 5.57
N GLY A 64 1.32 1.60 5.41
CA GLY A 64 1.24 0.59 4.35
C GLY A 64 1.44 1.19 2.95
N LEU A 65 0.82 2.33 2.66
CA LEU A 65 1.01 3.03 1.39
C LEU A 65 2.45 3.53 1.21
N ALA A 66 3.06 4.09 2.25
CA ALA A 66 4.44 4.54 2.19
C ALA A 66 5.40 3.36 1.93
N VAL A 67 5.19 2.24 2.61
CA VAL A 67 5.97 1.00 2.41
C VAL A 67 5.74 0.45 1.00
N ALA A 68 4.50 0.40 0.51
CA ALA A 68 4.19 -0.04 -0.85
C ALA A 68 4.95 0.74 -1.93
N ILE A 69 4.94 2.07 -1.83
CA ILE A 69 5.66 2.95 -2.77
C ILE A 69 7.17 2.71 -2.66
N LEU A 70 7.71 2.69 -1.43
CA LEU A 70 9.15 2.49 -1.22
C LEU A 70 9.63 1.11 -1.69
N SER A 71 8.86 0.05 -1.43
CA SER A 71 9.16 -1.31 -1.86
C SER A 71 9.21 -1.39 -3.39
N ARG A 72 8.29 -0.74 -4.10
CA ARG A 72 8.32 -0.67 -5.57
C ARG A 72 9.51 0.13 -6.09
N GLU A 73 9.79 1.28 -5.50
CA GLU A 73 10.93 2.13 -5.88
C GLU A 73 12.26 1.40 -5.68
N LEU A 74 12.42 0.69 -4.56
CA LEU A 74 13.58 -0.16 -4.32
C LEU A 74 13.65 -1.33 -5.29
N GLY A 75 12.51 -2.01 -5.52
CA GLY A 75 12.39 -3.08 -6.50
C GLY A 75 12.82 -2.64 -7.91
N SER A 76 12.43 -1.45 -8.36
CA SER A 76 12.76 -0.93 -9.70
C SER A 76 14.25 -0.71 -9.95
N LYS A 77 15.08 -0.70 -8.90
CA LYS A 77 16.54 -0.61 -9.04
C LYS A 77 17.17 -1.95 -9.42
N VAL A 78 16.47 -3.06 -9.20
CA VAL A 78 17.00 -4.43 -9.36
C VAL A 78 16.12 -5.31 -10.25
N LEU A 79 14.82 -5.01 -10.35
CA LEU A 79 13.84 -5.71 -11.16
C LEU A 79 13.43 -4.87 -12.37
N THR A 80 13.21 -5.53 -13.49
CA THR A 80 12.72 -4.91 -14.73
C THR A 80 11.31 -5.36 -15.09
N ASP A 81 10.84 -6.45 -14.49
CA ASP A 81 9.52 -6.99 -14.76
C ASP A 81 8.43 -6.20 -14.03
N LYS A 82 7.37 -5.83 -14.75
CA LYS A 82 6.31 -4.98 -14.21
C LYS A 82 5.43 -5.73 -13.20
N GLU A 83 5.16 -7.02 -13.42
CA GLU A 83 4.34 -7.82 -12.52
C GLU A 83 5.07 -8.05 -11.19
N GLU A 84 6.39 -8.20 -11.22
CA GLU A 84 7.20 -8.27 -10.00
C GLU A 84 7.20 -6.94 -9.24
N LEU A 85 7.26 -5.79 -9.92
CA LEU A 85 7.16 -4.47 -9.28
C LEU A 85 5.79 -4.22 -8.66
N ASP A 86 4.72 -4.62 -9.36
CA ASP A 86 3.35 -4.53 -8.84
C ASP A 86 3.17 -5.47 -7.63
N SER A 87 3.85 -6.63 -7.63
CA SER A 87 3.92 -7.53 -6.46
C SER A 87 4.67 -6.90 -5.28
N CYS A 88 5.78 -6.19 -5.51
CA CYS A 88 6.49 -5.45 -4.47
C CYS A 88 5.60 -4.36 -3.84
N TYR A 89 4.82 -3.65 -4.65
CA TYR A 89 3.87 -2.67 -4.16
C TYR A 89 2.80 -3.33 -3.28
N LEU A 90 2.16 -4.39 -3.78
CA LEU A 90 1.10 -5.08 -3.06
C LEU A 90 1.62 -5.69 -1.75
N ALA A 91 2.79 -6.35 -1.79
CA ALA A 91 3.45 -6.87 -0.60
C ALA A 91 3.68 -5.76 0.44
N GLY A 92 4.24 -4.61 0.04
CA GLY A 92 4.43 -3.49 0.97
C GLY A 92 3.11 -2.92 1.53
N LEU A 93 2.04 -2.93 0.75
CA LEU A 93 0.72 -2.45 1.18
C LEU A 93 0.09 -3.36 2.25
N VAL A 94 0.27 -4.68 2.11
CA VAL A 94 -0.37 -5.69 2.96
C VAL A 94 0.55 -6.34 4.00
N HIS A 95 1.84 -5.98 4.05
CA HIS A 95 2.82 -6.64 4.93
C HIS A 95 2.43 -6.69 6.41
N ASP A 96 1.71 -5.68 6.90
CA ASP A 96 1.29 -5.56 8.30
C ASP A 96 -0.21 -5.88 8.49
N ILE A 97 -0.86 -6.58 7.54
CA ILE A 97 -2.31 -6.85 7.58
C ILE A 97 -2.74 -7.64 8.81
N GLY A 98 -1.84 -8.42 9.41
CA GLY A 98 -2.08 -9.10 10.68
C GLY A 98 -2.48 -8.16 11.83
N LEU A 99 -2.04 -6.89 11.82
CA LEU A 99 -2.49 -5.89 12.81
C LEU A 99 -3.99 -5.61 12.71
N LEU A 100 -4.51 -5.56 11.50
CA LEU A 100 -5.96 -5.42 11.30
C LEU A 100 -6.71 -6.67 11.73
N VAL A 101 -6.09 -7.84 11.58
CA VAL A 101 -6.67 -9.11 12.03
C VAL A 101 -6.71 -9.17 13.57
N TYR A 102 -5.67 -8.73 14.28
CA TYR A 102 -5.69 -8.62 15.75
C TYR A 102 -6.80 -7.70 16.23
N ASP A 103 -6.87 -6.49 15.67
CA ASP A 103 -7.88 -5.49 16.03
C ASP A 103 -9.31 -5.98 15.73
N TYR A 104 -9.49 -6.85 14.73
CA TYR A 104 -10.78 -7.46 14.42
C TYR A 104 -11.14 -8.65 15.33
N LEU A 105 -10.20 -9.57 15.56
CA LEU A 105 -10.47 -10.82 16.30
C LEU A 105 -10.45 -10.64 17.81
N VAL A 106 -9.52 -9.84 18.33
CA VAL A 106 -9.24 -9.70 19.77
C VAL A 106 -8.98 -8.24 20.16
N PRO A 107 -9.91 -7.30 19.89
CA PRO A 107 -9.70 -5.87 20.07
C PRO A 107 -9.25 -5.48 21.49
N GLU A 108 -9.89 -6.03 22.52
CA GLU A 108 -9.55 -5.71 23.92
C GLU A 108 -8.13 -6.16 24.31
N GLN A 109 -7.73 -7.35 23.84
CA GLN A 109 -6.38 -7.89 24.09
C GLN A 109 -5.33 -7.12 23.29
N PHE A 110 -5.68 -6.69 22.08
CA PHE A 110 -4.82 -5.88 21.24
C PHE A 110 -4.59 -4.49 21.84
N ASP A 111 -5.64 -3.83 22.34
CA ASP A 111 -5.51 -2.57 23.06
C ASP A 111 -4.66 -2.72 24.33
N GLN A 112 -4.84 -3.83 25.07
CA GLN A 112 -4.00 -4.14 26.24
C GLN A 112 -2.53 -4.33 25.84
N PHE A 113 -2.26 -5.06 24.77
CA PHE A 113 -0.90 -5.23 24.26
C PHE A 113 -0.28 -3.88 23.88
N LEU A 114 -0.99 -3.04 23.14
CA LEU A 114 -0.51 -1.70 22.77
C LEU A 114 -0.25 -0.80 23.98
N ALA A 115 -1.02 -0.96 25.06
CA ALA A 115 -0.87 -0.15 26.28
C ALA A 115 0.23 -0.66 27.22
N THR A 116 0.52 -1.96 27.22
CA THR A 116 1.45 -2.60 28.18
C THR A 116 2.82 -2.88 27.61
N THR A 117 2.96 -2.93 26.29
CA THR A 117 4.22 -3.23 25.62
C THR A 117 5.08 -1.97 25.45
N ASP A 118 6.35 -2.05 25.88
CA ASP A 118 7.34 -1.03 25.55
C ASP A 118 7.96 -1.31 24.18
N PHE A 119 7.54 -0.56 23.17
CA PHE A 119 8.02 -0.68 21.81
C PHE A 119 9.42 -0.10 21.58
N ASN A 120 10.04 0.52 22.59
CA ASN A 120 11.36 1.15 22.47
C ASN A 120 12.48 0.29 23.03
N ASP A 121 12.18 -0.87 23.62
CA ASP A 121 13.18 -1.79 24.13
C ASP A 121 13.90 -2.52 22.97
N PRO A 122 15.18 -2.22 22.69
CA PRO A 122 15.91 -2.86 21.59
C PRO A 122 16.20 -4.35 21.85
N ASP A 123 16.12 -4.82 23.10
CA ASP A 123 16.38 -6.21 23.46
C ASP A 123 15.16 -7.12 23.23
N GLN A 124 13.99 -6.54 22.94
CA GLN A 124 12.74 -7.28 22.71
C GLN A 124 12.20 -7.03 21.29
N PRO A 125 12.52 -7.92 20.33
CA PRO A 125 11.96 -7.79 19.00
C PRO A 125 10.44 -7.92 19.04
N LEU A 126 9.77 -7.09 18.25
CA LEU A 126 8.32 -6.97 18.21
C LEU A 126 7.61 -8.31 17.97
N GLU A 127 8.17 -9.15 17.09
CA GLU A 127 7.66 -10.48 16.82
C GLU A 127 7.65 -11.38 18.07
N ALA A 128 8.69 -11.29 18.93
CA ALA A 128 8.76 -12.07 20.16
C ALA A 128 7.75 -11.58 21.19
N LEU A 129 7.55 -10.25 21.29
CA LEU A 129 6.51 -9.67 22.14
C LEU A 129 5.11 -10.16 21.74
N GLU A 130 4.81 -10.18 20.44
CA GLU A 130 3.54 -10.68 19.91
C GLU A 130 3.35 -12.18 20.17
N LYS A 131 4.38 -12.98 19.91
CA LYS A 131 4.34 -14.43 20.18
C LYS A 131 4.16 -14.73 21.67
N ASN A 132 4.79 -13.94 22.55
CA ASN A 132 4.62 -14.11 23.99
C ASN A 132 3.22 -13.74 24.48
N PHE A 133 2.58 -12.74 23.87
CA PHE A 133 1.27 -12.25 24.29
C PHE A 133 0.10 -13.00 23.64
N PHE A 134 0.17 -13.21 22.31
CA PHE A 134 -0.90 -13.82 21.50
C PHE A 134 -0.63 -15.28 21.09
N GLY A 135 0.61 -15.76 21.20
CA GLY A 135 1.00 -17.09 20.73
C GLY A 135 1.28 -17.19 19.22
N ILE A 136 1.09 -16.10 18.47
CA ILE A 136 1.33 -15.98 17.03
C ILE A 136 1.82 -14.56 16.73
N SER A 137 2.66 -14.37 15.71
CA SER A 137 3.06 -13.01 15.27
C SER A 137 2.10 -12.39 14.27
N ARG A 138 2.18 -11.06 14.09
CA ARG A 138 1.38 -10.37 13.05
C ARG A 138 1.64 -10.92 11.65
N SER A 139 2.90 -11.27 11.36
CA SER A 139 3.32 -11.79 10.06
C SER A 139 2.70 -13.16 9.80
N GLU A 140 2.79 -14.06 10.79
CA GLU A 140 2.16 -15.38 10.72
C GLU A 140 0.64 -15.29 10.59
N LEU A 141 0.01 -14.41 11.38
CA LEU A 141 -1.42 -14.16 11.34
C LEU A 141 -1.87 -13.55 10.01
N GLY A 142 -1.11 -12.58 9.50
CA GLY A 142 -1.36 -11.94 8.21
C GLY A 142 -1.21 -12.90 7.05
N ALA A 143 -0.15 -13.72 7.04
CA ALA A 143 0.07 -14.75 6.04
C ALA A 143 -1.06 -15.80 6.06
N ALA A 144 -1.48 -16.26 7.25
CA ALA A 144 -2.63 -17.15 7.39
C ALA A 144 -3.91 -16.49 6.86
N TYR A 145 -4.11 -15.21 7.14
CA TYR A 145 -5.27 -14.47 6.67
C TYR A 145 -5.31 -14.33 5.15
N LEU A 146 -4.19 -13.93 4.55
CA LEU A 146 -4.07 -13.82 3.10
C LEU A 146 -4.32 -15.18 2.45
N LYS A 147 -3.69 -16.25 2.95
CA LYS A 147 -3.82 -17.59 2.37
C LYS A 147 -5.27 -18.11 2.36
N GLU A 148 -6.04 -17.83 3.40
CA GLU A 148 -7.39 -18.39 3.56
C GLU A 148 -8.47 -17.53 2.87
N TRP A 149 -8.37 -16.20 2.99
CA TRP A 149 -9.46 -15.30 2.56
C TRP A 149 -9.15 -14.48 1.31
N TRP A 150 -7.90 -14.43 0.85
CA TRP A 150 -7.53 -13.70 -0.37
C TRP A 150 -6.66 -14.55 -1.31
N PRO A 151 -7.13 -14.90 -2.52
CA PRO A 151 -6.31 -15.57 -3.52
C PRO A 151 -5.22 -14.65 -4.11
N VAL A 152 -4.23 -14.27 -3.30
CA VAL A 152 -3.00 -13.60 -3.72
C VAL A 152 -1.92 -14.63 -4.07
N SER A 153 -0.90 -14.21 -4.81
CA SER A 153 0.21 -15.10 -5.14
C SER A 153 0.98 -15.53 -3.88
N PRO A 154 1.57 -16.74 -3.85
CA PRO A 154 2.36 -17.21 -2.71
C PRO A 154 3.49 -16.24 -2.32
N LYS A 155 4.08 -15.54 -3.31
CA LYS A 155 5.11 -14.53 -3.09
C LYS A 155 4.63 -13.38 -2.19
N ILE A 156 3.36 -13.01 -2.26
CA ILE A 156 2.79 -11.94 -1.42
C ILE A 156 2.56 -12.44 0.00
N VAL A 157 2.09 -13.70 0.14
CA VAL A 157 1.90 -14.34 1.45
C VAL A 157 3.22 -14.46 2.21
N GLU A 158 4.31 -14.82 1.52
CA GLU A 158 5.66 -14.93 2.10
C GLU A 158 6.29 -13.57 2.45
N ALA A 159 5.78 -12.48 1.89
CA ALA A 159 6.30 -11.13 2.12
C ALA A 159 5.62 -10.40 3.29
N THR A 160 4.75 -11.10 4.03
CA THR A 160 4.03 -10.63 5.22
C THR A 160 4.74 -11.14 6.47
#